data_AF-A0A094P838-F1
#
_entry.id   AF-A0A094P838-F1
#
_cell.length_a   1.000
_cell.length_b   1.000
_cell.length_c   1.000
_cell.angle_alpha   90.00
_cell.angle_beta   90.00
_cell.angle_gamma   90.00
#
_symmetry.space_group_name_H-M   'P 1'
#
loop_
_entity.id
_entity.type
_entity.pdbx_description
1 polymer ?
#
loop_
_entity_poly.entity_id
_entity_poly.type
_entity_poly.pdbx_seq_one_letter_code
_entity_poly.pdbx_strand_id
1 'polypeptide(L)'
;MGKVQPAHARRKIDIHNTNQLVDTPTKQHLLSWGLTLFVTAIAALVRWPRLGIPNDVVFDETYYVKDAYALLKNGYEREAVEKANEFLLQGRTDLYETVGSFVAHPPMGKWIIAVGQQLFGLNSFGWRFGVAVMGTLLVLVTTRVAIRLLRSIWFGSLAGFLLAIDGLAIVMSRTALLDGIMATFVMMGVGCLLLDRDRTRSLLSRKLKEDSAFGGRFTWHPWRIGAGIFLG
;
A
#
# COMPACT_ATOMS: atom_id res chain seq x y z
N MET A 1 -67.60 -8.01 -23.91
CA MET A 1 -66.19 -8.25 -24.28
C MET A 1 -65.32 -7.18 -23.63
N GLY A 2 -64.89 -7.40 -22.38
CA GLY A 2 -64.03 -6.48 -21.64
C GLY A 2 -62.56 -6.76 -21.97
N LYS A 3 -61.82 -5.73 -22.36
CA LYS A 3 -60.39 -5.85 -22.67
C LYS A 3 -59.60 -6.06 -21.37
N VAL A 4 -58.97 -7.21 -21.26
CA VAL A 4 -58.02 -7.54 -20.19
C VAL A 4 -56.78 -6.66 -20.36
N GLN A 5 -56.46 -5.88 -19.34
CA GLN A 5 -55.28 -5.03 -19.28
C GLN A 5 -54.09 -5.89 -18.83
N PRO A 6 -53.01 -6.05 -19.62
CA PRO A 6 -51.90 -6.88 -19.21
C PRO A 6 -51.13 -6.19 -18.07
N ALA A 7 -50.94 -6.97 -17.01
CA ALA A 7 -50.26 -6.63 -15.77
C ALA A 7 -48.76 -6.39 -15.95
N HIS A 8 -48.21 -5.60 -15.03
CA HIS A 8 -46.78 -5.52 -14.68
C HIS A 8 -45.81 -5.17 -15.82
N ALA A 9 -45.71 -3.88 -16.12
CA ALA A 9 -44.45 -3.31 -16.60
C ALA A 9 -43.39 -3.54 -15.51
N ARG A 10 -42.55 -4.59 -15.66
CA ARG A 10 -41.32 -4.73 -14.88
C ARG A 10 -40.54 -3.44 -15.06
N ARG A 11 -40.40 -2.67 -13.99
CA ARG A 11 -39.45 -1.55 -13.90
C ARG A 11 -38.09 -2.13 -14.28
N LYS A 12 -37.61 -1.87 -15.50
CA LYS A 12 -36.21 -2.11 -15.87
C LYS A 12 -35.40 -1.23 -14.93
N ILE A 13 -34.89 -1.82 -13.85
CA ILE A 13 -33.88 -1.17 -13.03
C ILE A 13 -32.72 -0.95 -13.98
N ASP A 14 -32.49 0.31 -14.34
CA ASP A 14 -31.42 0.64 -15.24
C ASP A 14 -30.09 0.55 -14.48
N ILE A 15 -29.58 -0.67 -14.39
CA ILE A 15 -28.31 -1.01 -13.76
C ILE A 15 -27.13 -0.32 -14.49
N HIS A 16 -27.37 0.29 -15.67
CA HIS A 16 -26.38 0.86 -16.56
C HIS A 16 -25.58 2.02 -15.94
N ASN A 17 -26.16 2.77 -15.00
CA ASN A 17 -25.46 3.92 -14.41
C ASN A 17 -24.39 3.54 -13.36
N THR A 18 -24.32 2.28 -12.92
CA THR A 18 -23.34 1.90 -11.89
C THR A 18 -21.91 1.71 -12.39
N ASN A 19 -21.70 1.59 -13.71
CA ASN A 19 -20.38 1.44 -14.32
C ASN A 19 -19.85 2.70 -15.03
N GLN A 20 -20.69 3.74 -15.24
CA GLN A 20 -20.24 5.02 -15.81
C GLN A 20 -19.28 5.81 -14.90
N LEU A 21 -19.10 5.40 -13.65
CA LEU A 21 -18.20 6.06 -12.71
C LEU A 21 -16.70 5.84 -13.02
N VAL A 22 -16.35 4.97 -13.97
CA VAL A 22 -14.97 4.77 -14.41
C VAL A 22 -14.62 5.68 -15.60
N ASP A 23 -15.61 6.07 -16.41
CA ASP A 23 -15.46 7.08 -17.46
C ASP A 23 -15.79 8.45 -16.88
N THR A 24 -14.98 8.88 -15.91
CA THR A 24 -15.08 10.24 -15.39
C THR A 24 -14.73 11.22 -16.53
N PRO A 25 -15.48 12.33 -16.72
CA PRO A 25 -15.05 13.40 -17.61
C PRO A 25 -13.59 13.77 -17.30
N THR A 26 -12.77 14.04 -18.31
CA THR A 26 -11.31 14.29 -18.15
C THR A 26 -10.99 15.25 -16.99
N LYS A 27 -11.84 16.27 -16.77
CA LYS A 27 -11.74 17.22 -15.65
C LYS A 27 -11.86 16.57 -14.26
N GLN A 28 -12.79 15.63 -14.06
CA GLN A 28 -12.95 14.91 -12.79
C GLN A 28 -11.79 13.93 -12.54
N HIS A 29 -11.26 13.32 -13.60
CA HIS A 29 -10.07 12.48 -13.50
C HIS A 29 -8.84 13.31 -13.09
N LEU A 30 -8.62 14.46 -13.71
CA LEU A 30 -7.55 15.40 -13.34
C LEU A 30 -7.70 15.90 -11.90
N LEU A 31 -8.91 16.28 -11.49
CA LEU A 31 -9.19 16.71 -10.11
C LEU A 31 -8.90 15.58 -9.11
N SER A 32 -9.31 14.35 -9.42
CA SER A 32 -9.09 13.17 -8.56
C SER A 32 -7.60 12.92 -8.31
N TRP A 33 -6.78 12.98 -9.37
CA TRP A 33 -5.33 12.83 -9.24
C TRP A 33 -4.68 14.04 -8.58
N GLY A 34 -5.11 15.26 -8.92
CA GLY A 34 -4.63 16.48 -8.28
C GLY A 34 -4.83 16.47 -6.77
N LEU A 35 -6.03 16.12 -6.30
CA LEU A 35 -6.31 15.95 -4.87
C LEU A 35 -5.50 14.80 -4.25
N THR A 36 -5.35 13.67 -4.95
CA THR A 36 -4.53 12.56 -4.45
C THR A 36 -3.08 12.98 -4.24
N LEU A 37 -2.48 13.65 -5.23
CA LEU A 37 -1.10 14.13 -5.14
C LEU A 37 -0.95 15.22 -4.09
N PHE A 38 -1.93 16.11 -3.95
CA PHE A 38 -1.96 17.11 -2.88
C PHE A 38 -1.95 16.47 -1.49
N VAL A 39 -2.83 15.50 -1.23
CA VAL A 39 -2.87 14.77 0.04
C VAL A 39 -1.57 13.98 0.28
N THR A 40 -1.01 13.36 -0.76
CA THR A 40 0.26 12.64 -0.68
C THR A 40 1.42 13.60 -0.38
N ALA A 41 1.41 14.81 -0.95
CA ALA A 41 2.40 15.83 -0.67
C ALA A 41 2.34 16.29 0.80
N ILE A 42 1.14 16.46 1.37
CA ILE A 42 0.98 16.73 2.81
C ILE A 42 1.58 15.57 3.63
N ALA A 43 1.28 14.33 3.27
CA ALA A 43 1.84 13.17 3.96
C ALA A 43 3.37 13.18 3.95
N ALA A 44 3.97 13.52 2.81
CA ALA A 44 5.41 13.65 2.68
C ALA A 44 5.96 14.81 3.55
N LEU A 45 5.32 15.98 3.50
CA LEU A 45 5.73 17.15 4.29
C LEU A 45 5.75 16.90 5.79
N VAL A 46 4.89 16.02 6.32
CA VAL A 46 4.86 15.71 7.75
C VAL A 46 5.83 14.57 8.13
N ARG A 47 6.09 13.62 7.22
CA ARG A 47 6.91 12.42 7.51
C ARG A 47 8.41 12.65 7.32
N TRP A 48 8.81 13.42 6.31
CA TRP A 48 10.21 13.53 5.90
C TRP A 48 11.08 14.49 6.73
N PRO A 49 10.58 15.62 7.26
CA PRO A 49 11.44 16.54 8.00
C PRO A 49 12.08 15.87 9.21
N ARG A 50 13.40 16.03 9.37
CA ARG A 50 14.18 15.48 10.50
C ARG A 50 14.06 13.96 10.66
N LEU A 51 13.94 13.22 9.55
CA LEU A 51 13.80 11.75 9.59
C LEU A 51 14.97 11.05 10.32
N GLY A 52 16.19 11.59 10.20
CA GLY A 52 17.38 11.07 10.89
C GLY A 52 17.49 11.46 12.37
N ILE A 53 16.49 12.13 12.96
CA ILE A 53 16.49 12.56 14.37
C ILE A 53 15.42 11.78 15.14
N PRO A 54 15.73 11.23 16.34
CA PRO A 54 17.03 11.21 16.99
C PRO A 54 18.02 10.32 16.24
N ASN A 55 19.33 10.61 16.38
CA ASN A 55 20.37 9.72 15.89
C ASN A 55 20.62 8.60 16.90
N ASP A 56 19.60 7.77 17.07
CA ASP A 56 19.54 6.70 18.05
C ASP A 56 18.64 5.58 17.53
N VAL A 57 18.83 4.38 18.06
CA VAL A 57 18.03 3.19 17.78
C VAL A 57 16.85 3.19 18.74
N VAL A 58 15.63 3.30 18.23
CA VAL A 58 14.42 3.34 19.06
C VAL A 58 13.56 2.10 18.88
N PHE A 59 13.05 1.54 19.97
CA PHE A 59 12.12 0.40 19.95
C PHE A 59 12.69 -0.79 19.13
N ASP A 60 11.86 -1.45 18.33
CA ASP A 60 12.26 -2.60 17.51
C ASP A 60 13.21 -2.27 16.34
N GLU A 61 13.63 -1.01 16.17
CA GLU A 61 14.77 -0.70 15.29
C GLU A 61 16.02 -1.50 15.69
N THR A 62 16.14 -1.83 16.99
CA THR A 62 17.19 -2.72 17.51
C THR A 62 17.19 -4.08 16.82
N TYR A 63 16.09 -4.58 16.27
CA TYR A 63 16.07 -5.85 15.55
C TYR A 63 16.12 -5.60 14.05
N TYR A 64 15.17 -4.81 13.52
CA TYR A 64 14.96 -4.72 12.08
C TYR A 64 16.11 -4.03 11.33
N VAL A 65 16.76 -3.03 11.95
CA VAL A 65 17.88 -2.33 11.31
C VAL A 65 19.10 -3.24 11.18
N LYS A 66 19.39 -4.01 12.24
CA LYS A 66 20.51 -4.97 12.23
C LYS A 66 20.19 -6.15 11.32
N ASP A 67 18.99 -6.71 11.35
CA ASP A 67 18.64 -7.80 10.44
C ASP A 67 18.67 -7.36 8.96
N ALA A 68 18.21 -6.15 8.65
CA ALA A 68 18.27 -5.59 7.30
C ALA A 68 19.71 -5.46 6.80
N TYR A 69 20.63 -5.01 7.65
CA TYR A 69 22.04 -4.90 7.27
C TYR A 69 22.72 -6.28 7.14
N ALA A 70 22.34 -7.25 7.97
CA ALA A 70 22.79 -8.64 7.85
C ALA A 70 22.34 -9.25 6.53
N LEU A 71 21.07 -9.08 6.15
CA LEU A 71 20.56 -9.53 4.85
C LEU A 71 21.34 -8.91 3.69
N LEU A 72 21.63 -7.60 3.76
CA LEU A 72 22.38 -6.90 2.73
C LEU A 72 23.81 -7.42 2.57
N LYS A 73 24.49 -7.79 3.67
CA LYS A 73 25.90 -8.20 3.65
C LYS A 73 26.12 -9.70 3.54
N ASN A 74 25.24 -10.50 4.11
CA ASN A 74 25.40 -11.94 4.26
C ASN A 74 24.36 -12.75 3.50
N GLY A 75 23.24 -12.14 3.10
CA GLY A 75 22.13 -12.82 2.42
C GLY A 75 21.16 -13.55 3.36
N TYR A 76 21.42 -13.56 4.67
CA TYR A 76 20.58 -14.14 5.72
C TYR A 76 20.76 -13.36 7.03
N GLU A 77 19.79 -13.47 7.95
CA GLU A 77 19.87 -12.83 9.27
C GLU A 77 20.91 -13.50 10.17
N ARG A 78 21.69 -12.70 10.89
CA ARG A 78 22.73 -13.15 11.83
C ARG A 78 22.48 -12.60 13.22
N GLU A 79 22.84 -13.38 14.22
CA GLU A 79 22.68 -12.96 15.61
C GLU A 79 23.58 -11.75 15.89
N ALA A 80 23.01 -10.72 16.50
CA ALA A 80 23.72 -9.49 16.81
C ALA A 80 24.51 -9.64 18.12
N VAL A 81 25.71 -9.06 18.17
CA VAL A 81 26.49 -8.99 19.42
C VAL A 81 25.77 -8.13 20.47
N GLU A 82 26.03 -8.37 21.76
CA GLU A 82 25.34 -7.69 22.88
C GLU A 82 25.38 -6.16 22.78
N LYS A 83 26.51 -5.59 22.32
CA LYS A 83 26.72 -4.13 22.14
C LYS A 83 26.47 -3.61 20.74
N ALA A 84 25.76 -4.37 19.89
CA ALA A 84 25.62 -4.03 18.48
C ALA A 84 24.95 -2.66 18.24
N ASN A 85 24.06 -2.20 19.13
CA ASN A 85 23.45 -0.88 18.98
C ASN A 85 24.47 0.26 19.18
N GLU A 86 25.33 0.13 20.19
CA GLU A 86 26.41 1.11 20.42
C GLU A 86 27.38 1.13 19.23
N PHE A 87 27.74 -0.05 18.71
CA PHE A 87 28.62 -0.17 17.54
C PHE A 87 27.97 0.45 16.29
N LEU A 88 26.69 0.20 16.07
CA LEU A 88 25.92 0.78 14.97
C LEU A 88 25.96 2.32 15.02
N LEU A 89 25.76 2.92 16.20
CA LEU A 89 25.79 4.37 16.39
C LEU A 89 27.20 4.97 16.25
N GLN A 90 28.25 4.17 16.51
CA GLN A 90 29.64 4.52 16.25
C GLN A 90 30.04 4.34 14.77
N GLY A 91 29.12 3.88 13.90
CA GLY A 91 29.40 3.61 12.49
C GLY A 91 30.23 2.35 12.26
N ARG A 92 30.33 1.47 13.27
CA ARG A 92 31.00 0.18 13.17
C ARG A 92 30.12 -0.84 12.47
N THR A 93 30.75 -1.87 11.90
CA THR A 93 30.09 -2.90 11.07
C THR A 93 30.28 -4.32 11.60
N ASP A 94 31.07 -4.49 12.66
CA ASP A 94 31.24 -5.73 13.40
C ASP A 94 30.07 -5.97 14.36
N LEU A 95 28.87 -6.08 13.78
CA LEU A 95 27.61 -6.15 14.51
C LEU A 95 27.15 -7.59 14.81
N TYR A 96 27.77 -8.60 14.21
CA TYR A 96 27.22 -9.96 14.16
C TYR A 96 28.18 -11.05 14.61
N GLU A 97 27.60 -12.02 15.31
CA GLU A 97 28.20 -13.33 15.56
C GLU A 97 28.17 -14.20 14.30
N THR A 98 28.92 -15.30 14.31
CA THR A 98 29.02 -16.23 13.16
C THR A 98 27.78 -17.11 12.93
N VAL A 99 26.83 -17.08 13.87
CA VAL A 99 25.59 -17.87 13.83
C VAL A 99 24.41 -17.12 13.23
N GLY A 100 23.47 -17.87 12.66
CA GLY A 100 22.22 -17.32 12.11
C GLY A 100 21.23 -16.92 13.20
N SER A 101 20.44 -15.87 12.95
CA SER A 101 19.38 -15.43 13.85
C SER A 101 18.06 -16.15 13.59
N PHE A 102 17.16 -16.14 14.57
CA PHE A 102 15.79 -16.63 14.40
C PHE A 102 14.98 -15.69 13.49
N VAL A 103 14.42 -16.24 12.41
CA VAL A 103 13.62 -15.48 11.44
C VAL A 103 12.16 -15.42 11.90
N ALA A 104 11.83 -14.39 12.68
CA ALA A 104 10.46 -14.18 13.18
C ALA A 104 9.47 -13.66 12.12
N HIS A 105 9.97 -13.06 11.03
CA HIS A 105 9.15 -12.36 10.03
C HIS A 105 9.65 -12.62 8.61
N PRO A 106 8.78 -12.60 7.58
CA PRO A 106 9.22 -12.61 6.18
C PRO A 106 10.17 -11.45 5.85
N PRO A 107 11.15 -11.65 4.95
CA PRO A 107 12.28 -10.72 4.80
C PRO A 107 11.96 -9.45 4.00
N MET A 108 10.82 -9.37 3.31
CA MET A 108 10.53 -8.27 2.37
C MET A 108 10.62 -6.88 3.02
N GLY A 109 10.08 -6.70 4.22
CA GLY A 109 10.16 -5.41 4.91
C GLY A 109 11.59 -5.04 5.32
N LYS A 110 12.39 -6.04 5.71
CA LYS A 110 13.81 -5.85 6.02
C LYS A 110 14.61 -5.47 4.78
N TRP A 111 14.29 -6.03 3.61
CA TRP A 111 14.90 -5.62 2.34
C TRP A 111 14.64 -4.17 1.98
N ILE A 112 13.43 -3.65 2.25
CA ILE A 112 13.12 -2.23 2.04
C ILE A 112 13.93 -1.32 2.95
N ILE A 113 14.13 -1.72 4.21
CA ILE A 113 15.03 -1.01 5.14
C ILE A 113 16.48 -1.07 4.63
N ALA A 114 16.92 -2.26 4.18
CA ALA A 114 18.27 -2.50 3.66
C ALA A 114 18.59 -1.63 2.44
N VAL A 115 17.63 -1.43 1.52
CA VAL A 115 17.78 -0.52 0.37
C VAL A 115 18.05 0.91 0.85
N GLY A 116 17.34 1.37 1.88
CA GLY A 116 17.59 2.69 2.48
C GLY A 116 19.00 2.80 3.07
N GLN A 117 19.47 1.78 3.78
CA GLN A 117 20.83 1.70 4.32
C GLN A 117 21.88 1.67 3.20
N GLN A 118 21.62 0.99 2.08
CA GLN A 118 22.52 0.92 0.95
C GLN A 118 22.66 2.29 0.24
N LEU A 119 21.56 3.03 0.10
CA LEU A 119 21.54 4.31 -0.61
C LEU A 119 22.09 5.47 0.22
N PHE A 120 21.82 5.50 1.52
CA PHE A 120 22.13 6.65 2.39
C PHE A 120 23.11 6.33 3.53
N GLY A 121 23.62 5.10 3.57
CA GLY A 121 24.53 4.63 4.59
C GLY A 121 23.82 4.04 5.82
N LEU A 122 24.62 3.39 6.66
CA LEU A 122 24.16 2.75 7.89
C LEU A 122 24.01 3.80 9.01
N ASN A 123 22.98 4.63 8.91
CA ASN A 123 22.64 5.68 9.87
C ASN A 123 21.11 5.83 10.02
N SER A 124 20.70 6.61 11.02
CA SER A 124 19.29 6.87 11.36
C SER A 124 18.43 7.31 10.18
N PHE A 125 18.97 8.11 9.27
CA PHE A 125 18.25 8.50 8.08
C PHE A 125 18.09 7.34 7.09
N GLY A 126 19.17 6.58 6.83
CA GLY A 126 19.18 5.50 5.86
C GLY A 126 18.20 4.38 6.18
N TRP A 127 18.19 3.88 7.42
CA TRP A 127 17.24 2.81 7.76
C TRP A 127 15.79 3.29 7.88
N ARG A 128 15.54 4.58 8.16
CA ARG A 128 14.19 5.16 8.19
C ARG A 128 13.68 5.58 6.80
N PHE A 129 14.56 5.70 5.82
CA PHE A 129 14.19 6.15 4.47
C PHE A 129 13.11 5.26 3.84
N GLY A 130 13.31 3.94 3.86
CA GLY A 130 12.39 2.98 3.24
C GLY A 130 11.00 3.03 3.85
N VAL A 131 10.89 3.07 5.19
CA VAL A 131 9.60 3.16 5.88
C VAL A 131 8.88 4.50 5.63
N ALA A 132 9.61 5.61 5.47
CA ALA A 132 9.02 6.90 5.13
C ALA A 132 8.44 6.93 3.71
N VAL A 133 9.12 6.29 2.75
CA VAL A 133 8.59 6.07 1.40
C VAL A 133 7.32 5.23 1.47
N MET A 134 7.36 4.08 2.15
CA MET A 134 6.21 3.18 2.24
C MET A 134 5.01 3.83 2.93
N GLY A 135 5.24 4.55 4.04
CA GLY A 135 4.18 5.30 4.72
C GLY A 135 3.57 6.43 3.89
N THR A 136 4.38 7.10 3.05
CA THR A 136 3.86 8.10 2.10
C THR A 136 3.06 7.44 0.98
N LEU A 137 3.54 6.29 0.47
CA LEU A 137 2.85 5.48 -0.54
C LEU A 137 1.52 4.92 -0.01
N LEU A 138 1.47 4.52 1.26
CA LEU A 138 0.25 4.05 1.92
C LEU A 138 -0.86 5.09 1.86
N VAL A 139 -0.54 6.37 2.08
CA VAL A 139 -1.52 7.46 1.96
C VAL A 139 -2.04 7.57 0.53
N LEU A 140 -1.15 7.57 -0.46
CA LEU A 140 -1.53 7.62 -1.87
C LEU A 140 -2.47 6.47 -2.23
N VAL A 141 -2.09 5.23 -1.91
CA VAL A 141 -2.86 4.03 -2.23
C VAL A 141 -4.21 4.07 -1.51
N THR A 142 -4.23 4.44 -0.23
CA THR A 142 -5.46 4.59 0.56
C THR A 142 -6.41 5.61 -0.06
N THR A 143 -5.91 6.77 -0.49
CA THR A 143 -6.73 7.76 -1.19
C THR A 143 -7.35 7.16 -2.46
N ARG A 144 -6.56 6.49 -3.31
CA ARG A 144 -7.06 5.89 -4.55
C ARG A 144 -8.09 4.80 -4.28
N VAL A 145 -7.81 3.92 -3.32
CA VAL A 145 -8.71 2.84 -2.91
C VAL A 145 -10.02 3.41 -2.35
N ALA A 146 -9.95 4.41 -1.47
CA ALA A 146 -11.13 5.04 -0.87
C ALA A 146 -11.98 5.79 -1.89
N ILE A 147 -11.38 6.55 -2.82
CA ILE A 147 -12.12 7.20 -3.92
C ILE A 147 -12.88 6.16 -4.73
N ARG A 148 -12.27 5.00 -4.98
CA ARG A 148 -12.85 3.93 -5.80
C ARG A 148 -13.96 3.15 -5.08
N LEU A 149 -13.81 2.94 -3.76
CA LEU A 149 -14.82 2.31 -2.91
C LEU A 149 -16.03 3.21 -2.67
N LEU A 150 -15.78 4.46 -2.28
CA LEU A 150 -16.81 5.43 -1.90
C LEU A 150 -17.42 6.14 -3.12
N ARG A 151 -16.80 6.00 -4.30
CA ARG A 151 -17.22 6.66 -5.55
C ARG A 151 -17.33 8.18 -5.40
N SER A 152 -16.53 8.74 -4.50
CA SER A 152 -16.49 10.17 -4.17
C SER A 152 -15.05 10.63 -4.03
N ILE A 153 -14.66 11.59 -4.86
CA ILE A 153 -13.32 12.20 -4.81
C ILE A 153 -13.09 12.85 -3.45
N TRP A 154 -14.11 13.54 -2.92
CA TRP A 154 -14.02 14.25 -1.64
C TRP A 154 -13.88 13.31 -0.46
N PHE A 155 -14.76 12.32 -0.32
CA PHE A 155 -14.67 11.37 0.80
C PHE A 155 -13.42 10.49 0.72
N GLY A 156 -13.00 10.09 -0.49
CA GLY A 156 -11.76 9.34 -0.65
C GLY A 156 -10.51 10.17 -0.36
N SER A 157 -10.50 11.46 -0.74
CA SER A 157 -9.41 12.38 -0.38
C SER A 157 -9.39 12.65 1.12
N LEU A 158 -10.55 12.80 1.75
CA LEU A 158 -10.67 12.94 3.21
C LEU A 158 -10.10 11.72 3.95
N ALA A 159 -10.42 10.50 3.50
CA ALA A 159 -9.86 9.28 4.09
C ALA A 159 -8.32 9.26 4.05
N GLY A 160 -7.73 9.59 2.90
CA GLY A 160 -6.28 9.71 2.80
C GLY A 160 -5.70 10.86 3.62
N PHE A 161 -6.40 12.00 3.69
CA PHE A 161 -5.97 13.15 4.49
C PHE A 161 -5.95 12.82 5.99
N LEU A 162 -6.97 12.13 6.49
CA LEU A 162 -7.01 11.66 7.88
C LEU A 162 -5.81 10.75 8.17
N LEU A 163 -5.49 9.80 7.27
CA LEU A 163 -4.31 8.95 7.41
C LEU A 163 -2.98 9.75 7.29
N ALA A 164 -2.97 10.82 6.48
CA ALA A 164 -1.79 11.67 6.31
C ALA A 164 -1.43 12.39 7.62
N ILE A 165 -2.42 12.80 8.41
CA ILE A 165 -2.24 13.54 9.68
C ILE A 165 -2.37 12.67 10.93
N ASP A 166 -2.67 11.38 10.78
CA ASP A 166 -2.76 10.46 11.91
C ASP A 166 -1.41 10.29 12.62
N GLY A 167 -1.39 10.55 13.93
CA GLY A 167 -0.17 10.57 14.72
C GLY A 167 0.56 9.22 14.77
N LEU A 168 -0.19 8.11 14.88
CA LEU A 168 0.40 6.77 14.89
C LEU A 168 0.98 6.45 13.52
N ALA A 169 0.23 6.70 12.44
CA ALA A 169 0.70 6.48 11.08
C ALA A 169 1.96 7.30 10.77
N ILE A 170 2.06 8.53 11.28
CA ILE A 170 3.27 9.36 11.16
C ILE A 170 4.44 8.72 11.90
N VAL A 171 4.26 8.31 13.15
CA VAL A 171 5.33 7.68 13.95
C VAL A 171 5.80 6.38 13.29
N MET A 172 4.88 5.50 12.90
CA MET A 172 5.19 4.24 12.22
C MET A 172 5.86 4.42 10.85
N SER A 173 5.68 5.59 10.21
CA SER A 173 6.38 5.93 8.95
C SER A 173 7.77 6.53 9.19
N ARG A 174 8.14 6.78 10.45
CA ARG A 174 9.39 7.45 10.85
C ARG A 174 10.27 6.59 11.74
N THR A 175 9.80 5.43 12.16
CA THR A 175 10.57 4.40 12.85
C THR A 175 10.70 3.19 11.94
N ALA A 176 11.89 2.57 11.87
CA ALA A 176 12.16 1.47 10.95
C ALA A 176 11.48 0.15 11.40
N LEU A 177 10.15 0.13 11.33
CA LEU A 177 9.26 -0.98 11.69
C LEU A 177 8.65 -1.63 10.43
N LEU A 178 8.25 -2.90 10.55
CA LEU A 178 7.70 -3.66 9.42
C LEU A 178 6.21 -3.39 9.18
N ASP A 179 5.48 -2.92 10.19
CA ASP A 179 4.01 -2.78 10.16
C ASP A 179 3.52 -1.82 9.08
N GLY A 180 4.16 -0.65 8.95
CA GLY A 180 3.80 0.35 7.94
C GLY A 180 4.05 -0.17 6.51
N ILE A 181 5.12 -0.94 6.34
CA ILE A 181 5.43 -1.60 5.08
C ILE A 181 4.33 -2.64 4.78
N MET A 182 4.05 -3.55 5.72
CA MET A 182 3.01 -4.56 5.58
C MET A 182 1.65 -3.94 5.25
N ALA A 183 1.23 -2.90 5.98
CA ALA A 183 -0.02 -2.19 5.71
C ALA A 183 -0.09 -1.63 4.28
N THR A 184 1.03 -1.12 3.76
CA THR A 184 1.11 -0.63 2.38
C THR A 184 0.92 -1.76 1.37
N PHE A 185 1.59 -2.89 1.56
CA PHE A 185 1.45 -4.09 0.73
C PHE A 185 0.02 -4.63 0.75
N VAL A 186 -0.59 -4.76 1.93
CA VAL A 186 -1.99 -5.15 2.09
C VAL A 186 -2.92 -4.20 1.33
N MET A 187 -2.73 -2.89 1.46
CA MET A 187 -3.54 -1.90 0.74
C MET A 187 -3.35 -1.94 -0.78
N MET A 188 -2.14 -2.21 -1.27
CA MET A 188 -1.89 -2.44 -2.70
C MET A 188 -2.58 -3.71 -3.21
N GLY A 189 -2.56 -4.79 -2.41
CA GLY A 189 -3.29 -6.02 -2.69
C GLY A 189 -4.80 -5.79 -2.78
N VAL A 190 -5.38 -5.09 -1.81
CA VAL A 190 -6.80 -4.65 -1.84
C VAL A 190 -7.07 -3.80 -3.08
N GLY A 191 -6.19 -2.86 -3.41
CA GLY A 191 -6.28 -2.06 -4.63
C GLY A 191 -6.35 -2.91 -5.90
N CYS A 192 -5.51 -3.93 -6.01
CA CYS A 192 -5.54 -4.88 -7.13
C CYS A 192 -6.88 -5.63 -7.20
N LEU A 193 -7.40 -6.14 -6.07
CA LEU A 193 -8.69 -6.83 -6.04
C LEU A 193 -9.85 -5.90 -6.46
N LEU A 194 -9.81 -4.62 -6.11
CA LEU A 194 -10.79 -3.64 -6.56
C LEU A 194 -10.72 -3.38 -8.06
N LEU A 195 -9.50 -3.28 -8.62
CA LEU A 195 -9.31 -3.17 -10.07
C LEU A 195 -9.79 -4.41 -10.81
N ASP A 196 -9.57 -5.61 -10.25
CA ASP A 196 -10.10 -6.86 -10.80
C ASP A 196 -11.63 -6.87 -10.81
N ARG A 197 -12.24 -6.47 -9.69
CA ARG A 197 -13.70 -6.39 -9.53
C ARG A 197 -14.31 -5.47 -10.58
N ASP A 198 -13.77 -4.26 -10.74
CA ASP A 198 -14.32 -3.27 -11.65
C ASP A 198 -14.16 -3.70 -13.11
N ARG A 199 -12.99 -4.26 -13.47
CA ARG A 199 -12.76 -4.84 -14.80
C ARG A 199 -13.70 -5.98 -15.10
N THR A 200 -13.92 -6.89 -14.14
CA THR A 200 -14.79 -8.05 -14.34
C THR A 200 -16.24 -7.61 -14.54
N ARG A 201 -16.71 -6.64 -13.73
CA ARG A 201 -18.07 -6.09 -13.87
C ARG A 201 -18.27 -5.38 -15.20
N SER A 202 -17.27 -4.65 -15.70
CA SER A 202 -17.37 -3.98 -17.00
C SER A 202 -17.41 -4.99 -18.15
N LEU A 203 -16.53 -6.00 -18.13
CA LEU A 203 -16.52 -7.08 -19.13
C LEU A 203 -17.82 -7.89 -19.13
N LEU A 204 -18.31 -8.27 -17.96
CA LEU A 204 -19.58 -9.00 -17.85
C LEU A 204 -20.76 -8.15 -18.35
N SER A 205 -20.78 -6.85 -18.04
CA SER A 205 -21.83 -5.94 -18.53
C SER A 205 -21.81 -5.75 -20.05
N ARG A 206 -20.65 -5.87 -20.70
CA ARG A 206 -20.53 -5.85 -22.17
C ARG A 206 -21.02 -7.16 -22.78
N LYS A 207 -20.56 -8.30 -22.27
CA LYS A 207 -20.94 -9.63 -22.76
C LYS A 207 -22.44 -9.92 -22.60
N LEU A 208 -23.06 -9.50 -21.49
CA LEU A 208 -24.50 -9.62 -21.28
C LEU A 208 -25.35 -8.83 -22.29
N LYS A 209 -24.78 -7.82 -22.96
CA LYS A 209 -25.47 -7.09 -24.05
C LYS A 209 -25.41 -7.83 -25.37
N GLU A 210 -24.39 -8.65 -25.56
CA GLU A 210 -24.10 -9.34 -26.83
C GLU A 210 -24.69 -10.76 -26.86
N ASP A 211 -24.77 -11.45 -25.72
CA ASP A 211 -25.24 -12.84 -25.64
C ASP A 211 -26.10 -13.09 -24.37
N SER A 212 -27.32 -13.60 -24.56
CA SER A 212 -28.25 -13.97 -23.48
C SER A 212 -28.12 -15.43 -23.03
N ALA A 213 -27.12 -16.16 -23.53
CA ALA A 213 -26.86 -17.54 -23.15
C ALA A 213 -26.08 -17.61 -21.82
N PHE A 214 -26.77 -18.04 -20.78
CA PHE A 214 -26.26 -18.22 -19.43
C PHE A 214 -25.06 -19.20 -19.43
N GLY A 215 -23.85 -18.69 -19.21
CA GLY A 215 -22.63 -19.50 -19.18
C GLY A 215 -21.38 -18.63 -19.18
N GLY A 216 -20.99 -18.12 -17.99
CA GLY A 216 -19.84 -17.25 -17.82
C GLY A 216 -18.54 -17.94 -18.20
N ARG A 217 -18.13 -17.80 -19.47
CA ARG A 217 -16.79 -18.20 -19.93
C ARG A 217 -15.74 -17.46 -19.10
N PHE A 218 -14.73 -18.21 -18.65
CA PHE A 218 -13.55 -17.75 -17.91
C PHE A 218 -13.15 -16.31 -18.29
N THR A 219 -13.26 -15.38 -17.35
CA THR A 219 -12.70 -14.04 -17.49
C THR A 219 -11.28 -14.04 -16.93
N TRP A 220 -10.31 -13.59 -17.73
CA TRP A 220 -8.94 -13.44 -17.26
C TRP A 220 -8.87 -12.38 -16.14
N HIS A 221 -8.24 -12.73 -15.01
CA HIS A 221 -8.16 -11.92 -13.78
C HIS A 221 -6.72 -11.55 -13.41
N PRO A 222 -6.01 -10.74 -14.21
CA PRO A 222 -4.58 -10.48 -14.01
C PRO A 222 -4.29 -9.74 -12.71
N TRP A 223 -5.24 -8.93 -12.24
CA TRP A 223 -5.09 -8.19 -10.99
C TRP A 223 -5.09 -9.11 -9.76
N ARG A 224 -5.58 -10.35 -9.87
CA ARG A 224 -5.44 -11.34 -8.78
C ARG A 224 -4.00 -11.84 -8.64
N ILE A 225 -3.24 -11.88 -9.73
CA ILE A 225 -1.79 -12.18 -9.69
C ILE A 225 -1.08 -11.04 -8.95
N GLY A 226 -1.40 -9.78 -9.31
CA GLY A 226 -0.88 -8.62 -8.59
C GLY A 226 -1.24 -8.63 -7.10
N ALA A 227 -2.49 -8.98 -6.76
CA ALA A 227 -2.91 -9.16 -5.37
C ALA A 227 -2.12 -10.27 -4.67
N GLY A 228 -1.85 -11.40 -5.34
CA GLY A 228 -0.98 -12.46 -4.84
C GLY A 228 0.41 -11.93 -4.48
N ILE A 229 1.08 -11.25 -5.43
CA ILE A 229 2.42 -10.66 -5.24
C ILE A 229 2.46 -9.72 -4.03
N PHE A 230 1.41 -8.92 -3.81
CA PHE A 230 1.39 -7.98 -2.69
C PHE A 230 1.00 -8.62 -1.35
N LEU A 231 0.34 -9.78 -1.34
CA LEU A 231 -0.17 -10.43 -0.13
C LEU A 231 0.65 -11.65 0.31
N GLY A 232 1.56 -12.15 -0.53
CA GLY A 232 2.37 -13.34 -0.24
C GLY A 232 3.57 -13.47 -1.16
#